data_AF-A0A0R3HB20-F1
#
_entry.id   AF-A0A0R3HB20-F1
#
_cell.length_a   1.000
_cell.length_b   1.000
_cell.length_c   1.000
_cell.angle_alpha   90.00
_cell.angle_beta   90.00
_cell.angle_gamma   90.00
#
_symmetry.space_group_name_H-M   'P 1'
#
loop_
_entity.id
_entity.type
_entity.pdbx_description
1 polymer ?
#
loop_
_entity_poly.entity_id
_entity_poly.type
_entity_poly.pdbx_seq_one_letter_code
_entity_poly.pdbx_strand_id
1 'polypeptide(L)'
;MGKWIFVVVLGLSGMSLLSDYPLIGFGMLAVAGLIGWMSVQGRQSSRPTPHVRPTEWAQARQESALQVARAEREARAMVRRAVLRADKRGQAAVQRAAAQAQSEQGSGWSA
;
A
#
# COMPACT_ATOMS: atom_id res chain seq x y z
N MET A 1 1.54 -22.65 -4.04
CA MET A 1 1.12 -22.49 -2.63
C MET A 1 2.10 -21.64 -1.80
N GLY A 2 3.42 -21.82 -1.91
CA GLY A 2 4.40 -21.10 -1.07
C GLY A 2 4.41 -19.56 -1.16
N LYS A 3 3.95 -18.97 -2.27
CA LYS A 3 3.91 -17.51 -2.45
C LYS A 3 3.02 -16.78 -1.43
N TRP A 4 1.89 -17.37 -1.03
CA TRP A 4 0.99 -16.77 -0.04
C TRP A 4 1.52 -16.89 1.38
N ILE A 5 2.22 -17.99 1.68
CA ILE A 5 2.91 -18.20 2.96
C ILE A 5 3.97 -17.10 3.15
N PHE A 6 4.73 -16.79 2.09
CA PHE A 6 5.75 -15.73 2.16
C PHE A 6 5.13 -14.35 2.42
N VAL A 7 4.00 -14.03 1.77
CA VAL A 7 3.29 -12.75 2.00
C VAL A 7 2.74 -12.66 3.42
N VAL A 8 2.17 -13.75 3.95
CA VAL A 8 1.64 -13.79 5.32
C VAL A 8 2.76 -13.65 6.34
N VAL A 9 3.86 -14.39 6.19
CA VAL A 9 5.02 -14.31 7.10
C VAL A 9 5.69 -12.93 7.05
N LEU A 10 5.84 -12.35 5.86
CA LEU A 10 6.42 -11.01 5.69
C LEU A 10 5.50 -9.93 6.27
N GLY A 11 4.18 -10.05 6.10
CA GLY A 11 3.20 -9.16 6.70
C GLY A 11 3.17 -9.25 8.23
N LEU A 12 3.22 -10.46 8.78
CA LEU A 12 3.28 -10.68 10.23
C LEU A 12 4.58 -10.13 10.83
N SER A 13 5.70 -10.34 10.15
CA SER A 13 7.02 -9.81 10.54
C SER A 13 7.05 -8.27 10.52
N GLY A 14 6.50 -7.64 9.48
CA GLY A 14 6.36 -6.19 9.39
C GLY A 14 5.44 -5.60 10.47
N MET A 15 4.40 -6.34 10.86
CA MET A 15 3.46 -5.92 11.91
C MET A 15 4.08 -6.04 13.32
N SER A 16 4.94 -7.03 13.55
CA SER A 16 5.67 -7.20 14.83
C SER A 16 6.76 -6.13 15.03
N LEU A 17 7.41 -5.69 13.95
CA LEU A 17 8.43 -4.63 13.98
C LEU A 17 7.84 -3.22 14.11
N LEU A 18 6.52 -3.07 14.00
CA LEU A 18 5.85 -1.77 14.03
C LEU A 18 5.93 -1.08 15.41
N SER A 19 6.19 -1.85 16.48
CA SER A 19 6.33 -1.33 17.85
C SER A 19 7.69 -0.70 18.10
N ASP A 20 8.79 -1.39 17.75
CA ASP A 20 10.15 -0.93 18.03
C ASP A 20 10.73 -0.07 16.89
N TYR A 21 10.36 -0.36 15.64
CA TYR A 21 10.86 0.31 14.44
C TYR A 21 9.72 0.62 13.46
N PRO A 22 8.87 1.61 13.77
CA PRO A 22 7.64 1.88 13.03
C PRO A 22 7.87 2.16 11.54
N LEU A 23 8.98 2.82 11.16
CA LEU A 23 9.32 3.04 9.75
C LEU A 23 9.65 1.74 9.00
N ILE A 24 10.40 0.83 9.63
CA ILE A 24 10.82 -0.44 9.01
C ILE A 24 9.63 -1.39 8.93
N GLY A 25 8.79 -1.44 9.97
CA GLY A 25 7.54 -2.21 9.96
C GLY A 25 6.59 -1.77 8.86
N PHE A 26 6.42 -0.45 8.67
CA PHE A 26 5.60 0.09 7.57
C PHE A 26 6.17 -0.23 6.19
N GLY A 27 7.51 -0.14 6.03
CA GLY A 27 8.20 -0.52 4.79
C GLY A 27 7.99 -1.99 4.43
N MET A 28 8.13 -2.89 5.40
CA MET A 28 7.88 -4.33 5.24
C MET A 28 6.43 -4.63 4.84
N LEU A 29 5.45 -3.97 5.48
CA LEU A 29 4.04 -4.10 5.13
C LEU A 29 3.73 -3.61 3.71
N ALA A 30 4.34 -2.49 3.29
CA ALA A 30 4.19 -1.98 1.93
C ALA A 30 4.75 -2.95 0.87
N VAL A 31 5.91 -3.56 1.14
CA VAL A 31 6.52 -4.57 0.27
C VAL A 31 5.68 -5.84 0.23
N ALA A 32 5.17 -6.32 1.35
CA ALA A 32 4.28 -7.48 1.41
C ALA A 32 2.99 -7.26 0.60
N GLY A 33 2.39 -6.06 0.74
CA GLY A 33 1.24 -5.65 -0.06
C GLY A 33 1.54 -5.62 -1.56
N LEU A 34 2.70 -5.06 -1.95
CA LEU A 34 3.14 -4.99 -3.35
C LEU A 34 3.35 -6.39 -3.96
N ILE A 35 3.99 -7.30 -3.22
CA ILE A 35 4.22 -8.68 -3.69
C ILE A 35 2.89 -9.42 -3.83
N GLY A 36 1.98 -9.26 -2.86
CA GLY A 36 0.63 -9.82 -2.93
C GLY A 36 -0.12 -9.33 -4.17
N TRP A 37 -0.07 -8.01 -4.42
CA TRP A 37 -0.67 -7.38 -5.59
C TRP A 37 -0.11 -7.93 -6.91
N MET A 38 1.21 -7.99 -7.06
CA MET A 38 1.85 -8.55 -8.26
C MET A 38 1.54 -10.03 -8.46
N SER A 39 1.40 -10.80 -7.37
CA SER A 39 1.00 -12.22 -7.43
C SER A 39 -0.41 -12.41 -7.98
N VAL A 40 -1.33 -11.50 -7.65
CA VAL A 40 -2.71 -11.53 -8.15
C VAL A 40 -2.76 -11.10 -9.62
N GLN A 41 -2.01 -10.06 -10.02
CA GLN A 41 -1.91 -9.63 -11.42
C GLN A 41 -1.30 -10.69 -12.34
N GLY A 42 -0.26 -11.40 -11.91
CA GLY A 42 0.43 -12.41 -12.74
C GLY A 42 -0.45 -13.61 -13.14
N ARG A 43 -1.57 -13.86 -12.44
CA ARG A 43 -2.48 -14.97 -12.76
C ARG A 43 -3.45 -14.67 -13.92
N GLN A 44 -3.62 -13.40 -14.31
CA GLN A 44 -4.52 -13.04 -15.41
C GLN A 44 -3.85 -13.13 -16.79
N SER A 45 -2.54 -12.97 -16.88
CA SER A 45 -1.79 -12.96 -18.15
C SER A 45 -1.60 -14.34 -18.80
N SER A 46 -1.91 -15.44 -18.11
CA SER A 46 -1.66 -16.82 -18.57
C SER A 46 -2.93 -17.56 -18.99
N ARG A 47 -4.05 -16.88 -19.19
CA ARG A 47 -5.26 -17.49 -19.77
C ARG A 47 -5.06 -17.74 -21.28
N PRO A 48 -5.15 -19.00 -21.77
CA PRO A 48 -5.08 -19.28 -23.20
C PRO A 48 -6.25 -18.61 -23.92
N THR A 49 -5.97 -17.76 -24.90
CA THR A 49 -7.00 -17.07 -25.67
C THR A 49 -7.53 -17.95 -26.81
N PRO A 50 -8.86 -18.12 -26.95
CA PRO A 50 -9.47 -18.79 -28.10
C PRO A 50 -9.31 -17.96 -29.39
N HIS A 51 -9.27 -18.62 -30.55
CA HIS A 51 -9.14 -17.98 -31.86
C HIS A 51 -10.36 -17.10 -32.18
N VAL A 52 -10.19 -15.77 -32.19
CA VAL A 52 -11.23 -14.80 -32.57
C VAL A 52 -10.66 -13.82 -33.60
N ARG A 53 -11.51 -13.34 -34.51
CA ARG A 53 -11.12 -12.55 -35.70
C ARG A 53 -10.41 -11.22 -35.35
N PRO A 54 -9.53 -10.69 -36.24
CA PRO A 54 -8.58 -9.61 -35.91
C PRO A 54 -9.20 -8.27 -35.46
N THR A 55 -10.44 -7.97 -35.86
CA THR A 55 -11.10 -6.69 -35.59
C THR A 55 -11.76 -6.63 -34.21
N GLU A 56 -12.32 -7.74 -33.73
CA GLU A 56 -12.95 -7.82 -32.40
C GLU A 56 -11.91 -7.70 -31.28
N TRP A 57 -10.68 -8.18 -31.51
CA TRP A 57 -9.56 -8.01 -30.59
C TRP A 57 -9.11 -6.55 -30.44
N ALA A 58 -9.22 -5.75 -31.51
CA ALA A 58 -8.85 -4.34 -31.46
C ALA A 58 -9.86 -3.55 -30.61
N GLN A 59 -11.16 -3.81 -30.79
CA GLN A 59 -12.23 -3.20 -29.98
C GLN A 59 -12.16 -3.65 -28.52
N ALA A 60 -12.03 -4.95 -28.26
CA ALA A 60 -11.93 -5.47 -26.89
C ALA A 60 -10.70 -4.94 -26.14
N ARG A 61 -9.56 -4.75 -26.82
CA ARG A 61 -8.38 -4.11 -26.23
C ARG A 61 -8.60 -2.64 -25.93
N GLN A 62 -9.27 -1.91 -26.82
CA GLN A 62 -9.51 -0.48 -26.63
C GLN A 62 -10.49 -0.24 -25.47
N GLU A 63 -11.55 -1.05 -25.37
CA GLU A 63 -12.49 -1.00 -24.23
C GLU A 63 -11.82 -1.40 -22.92
N SER A 64 -11.01 -2.46 -22.92
CA SER A 64 -10.24 -2.88 -21.74
C SER A 64 -9.25 -1.82 -21.30
N ALA A 65 -8.52 -1.21 -22.25
CA ALA A 65 -7.57 -0.13 -21.97
C ALA A 65 -8.26 1.11 -21.40
N LEU A 66 -9.44 1.48 -21.91
CA LEU A 66 -10.24 2.58 -21.38
C LEU A 66 -10.74 2.31 -19.96
N GLN A 67 -11.19 1.07 -19.68
CA GLN A 67 -11.61 0.66 -18.33
C GLN A 67 -10.43 0.66 -17.35
N VAL A 68 -9.28 0.14 -17.76
CA VAL A 68 -8.04 0.18 -16.96
C VAL A 68 -7.63 1.62 -16.68
N ALA A 69 -7.64 2.50 -17.67
CA ALA A 69 -7.29 3.91 -17.49
C ALA A 69 -8.26 4.66 -16.57
N ARG A 70 -9.55 4.28 -16.52
CA ARG A 70 -10.52 4.82 -15.55
C ARG A 70 -10.23 4.31 -14.14
N ALA A 71 -10.09 2.99 -13.99
CA ALA A 71 -9.78 2.36 -12.71
C ALA A 71 -8.45 2.87 -12.11
N GLU A 72 -7.43 3.06 -12.95
CA GLU A 72 -6.13 3.56 -12.51
C GLU A 72 -6.22 5.02 -12.03
N ARG A 73 -7.01 5.86 -12.69
CA ARG A 73 -7.24 7.25 -12.25
C ARG A 73 -7.94 7.31 -10.90
N GLU A 74 -8.94 6.47 -10.68
CA GLU A 74 -9.64 6.35 -9.41
C GLU A 74 -8.72 5.84 -8.30
N ALA A 75 -7.92 4.80 -8.58
CA ALA A 75 -6.93 4.27 -7.66
C ALA A 75 -5.91 5.34 -7.26
N ARG A 76 -5.35 6.08 -8.22
CA ARG A 76 -4.43 7.20 -7.96
C ARG A 76 -5.08 8.28 -7.10
N ALA A 77 -6.36 8.59 -7.31
CA ALA A 77 -7.10 9.56 -6.50
C ALA A 77 -7.32 9.06 -5.06
N MET A 78 -7.66 7.78 -4.89
CA MET A 78 -7.81 7.16 -3.56
C MET A 78 -6.49 7.14 -2.78
N VAL A 79 -5.39 6.76 -3.44
CA VAL A 79 -4.05 6.77 -2.82
C VAL A 79 -3.66 8.17 -2.38
N ARG A 80 -3.83 9.20 -3.23
CA ARG A 80 -3.56 10.60 -2.85
C ARG A 80 -4.38 11.02 -1.62
N ARG A 81 -5.66 10.68 -1.56
CA ARG A 81 -6.52 10.97 -0.39
C ARG A 81 -6.10 10.19 0.86
N ALA A 82 -5.59 8.98 0.71
CA ALA A 82 -5.09 8.19 1.82
C ALA A 82 -3.80 8.81 2.40
N VAL A 83 -2.86 9.17 1.53
CA VAL A 83 -1.59 9.82 1.90
C VAL A 83 -1.86 11.14 2.62
N LEU A 84 -2.72 12.01 2.07
CA LEU A 84 -3.06 13.28 2.71
C LEU A 84 -3.67 13.10 4.11
N ARG A 85 -4.49 12.06 4.31
CA ARG A 85 -5.06 11.74 5.62
C ARG A 85 -4.02 11.18 6.57
N ALA A 86 -3.07 10.38 6.08
CA ALA A 86 -1.98 9.86 6.88
C ALA A 86 -1.03 10.98 7.33
N ASP A 87 -0.67 11.89 6.42
CA ASP A 87 0.22 13.01 6.70
C ASP A 87 -0.35 13.95 7.77
N LYS A 88 -1.64 14.32 7.65
CA LYS A 88 -2.34 15.10 8.70
C LYS A 88 -2.31 14.42 10.06
N ARG A 89 -2.49 13.10 10.11
CA ARG A 89 -2.42 12.34 11.38
C ARG A 89 -1.00 12.26 11.92
N GLY A 90 -0.01 12.12 11.05
CA GLY A 90 1.41 12.14 11.41
C GLY A 90 1.81 13.48 12.02
N GLN A 91 1.46 14.59 11.38
CA GLN A 91 1.72 15.94 11.89
C GLN A 91 1.07 16.15 13.26
N ALA A 92 -0.18 15.72 13.45
CA ALA A 92 -0.86 15.81 14.74
C ALA A 92 -0.22 14.92 15.82
N ALA A 93 0.36 13.77 15.45
CA ALA A 93 1.10 12.91 16.38
C ALA A 93 2.43 13.56 16.80
N VAL A 94 3.17 14.15 15.85
CA VAL A 94 4.42 14.86 16.13
C VAL A 94 4.19 16.06 17.05
N GLN A 95 3.13 16.84 16.81
CA GLN A 95 2.79 17.97 17.68
C GLN A 95 2.46 17.53 19.11
N ARG A 96 1.70 16.44 19.27
CA ARG A 96 1.40 15.86 20.60
C ARG A 96 2.66 15.36 21.30
N ALA A 97 3.53 14.66 20.58
CA ALA A 97 4.79 14.18 21.12
C ALA A 97 5.72 15.34 21.53
N ALA A 98 5.79 16.40 20.74
CA ALA A 98 6.57 17.59 21.06
C ALA A 98 6.03 18.32 22.30
N ALA A 99 4.71 18.48 22.41
CA ALA A 99 4.08 19.06 23.59
C ALA A 99 4.35 18.22 24.86
N GLN A 100 4.29 16.89 24.73
CA GLN A 100 4.58 15.99 25.83
C GLN A 100 6.05 16.06 26.26
N ALA A 101 6.99 16.05 25.31
CA ALA A 101 8.41 16.21 25.60
C ALA A 101 8.74 17.55 26.28
N GLN A 102 8.07 18.65 25.89
CA GLN A 102 8.22 19.94 26.56
C GLN A 102 7.68 19.91 28.00
N SER A 103 6.54 19.25 28.23
CA SER A 103 5.98 19.10 29.57
C SER A 103 6.89 18.28 30.50
N GLU A 104 7.49 17.21 29.98
CA GLU A 104 8.44 16.37 30.71
C GLU A 104 9.72 17.14 31.05
N GLN A 105 10.29 17.89 30.08
CA GLN A 105 11.46 18.73 30.31
C GLN A 105 11.23 19.82 31.36
N GLY A 106 10.02 20.42 31.39
CA GLY A 106 9.66 21.43 32.40
C GLY A 106 9.54 20.84 33.82
N SER A 107 9.07 19.60 33.94
CA SER A 107 8.93 18.91 35.24
C SER A 107 10.24 18.29 35.76
N GLY A 108 11.16 17.91 34.88
CA GLY A 108 12.43 17.26 35.24
C GLY A 108 13.52 18.20 35.74
N TRP A 109 13.39 19.51 35.53
CA TRP A 109 14.31 20.53 36.08
C TRP A 109 13.89 21.10 37.44
N SER A 110 12.67 20.81 37.91
CA SER A 110 12.13 21.33 39.17
C SER A 110 12.15 20.34 40.33
N ALA A 111 12.87 19.22 40.22
CA ALA A 111 13.11 18.24 41.28
C ALA A 111 14.61 18.15 41.60
#